data_AF-A0A0Q0ZAP3-F1
#
_entry.id   AF-A0A0Q0ZAP3-F1
#
_cell.length_a   1.000
_cell.length_b   1.000
_cell.length_c   1.000
_cell.angle_alpha   90.00
_cell.angle_beta   90.00
_cell.angle_gamma   90.00
#
_symmetry.space_group_name_H-M   'P 1'
#
loop_
_entity.id
_entity.type
_entity.pdbx_description
1 polymer ?
#
loop_
_entity_poly.entity_id
_entity_poly.type
_entity_poly.pdbx_seq_one_letter_code
_entity_poly.pdbx_strand_id
1 'polypeptide(L)' 'MLLEIEKVKEKITQLDESEAKSLLMIMYARLDTAINGTGGDEFIKKTIIDLFDIYKRLPDKKELKK' A
#
# COMPACT_ATOMS: atom_id res chain seq x y z
N MET A 1 -11.03 3.66 -20.60
CA MET A 1 -9.88 2.98 -19.98
C MET A 1 -9.68 3.66 -18.63
N LEU A 2 -9.93 2.98 -17.50
CA LEU A 2 -9.69 3.62 -16.18
C LEU A 2 -8.19 3.83 -15.98
N LEU A 3 -7.81 5.02 -15.52
CA LEU A 3 -6.42 5.32 -15.15
C LEU A 3 -6.03 4.46 -13.94
N GLU A 4 -4.76 4.08 -13.82
CA GLU A 4 -4.25 3.22 -12.72
C GLU A 4 -4.62 3.77 -11.34
N ILE A 5 -4.60 5.10 -11.20
CA ILE A 5 -4.98 5.81 -9.98
C ILE A 5 -6.46 5.62 -9.61
N GLU A 6 -7.36 5.52 -10.58
CA GLU A 6 -8.79 5.35 -10.32
C GLU A 6 -9.09 3.94 -9.81
N LYS A 7 -8.40 2.92 -10.36
CA LYS A 7 -8.50 1.53 -9.87
C LYS A 7 -8.01 1.40 -8.42
N VAL A 8 -6.87 2.03 -8.12
CA VAL A 8 -6.34 2.07 -6.75
C VAL A 8 -7.32 2.80 -5.82
N LYS A 9 -7.88 3.93 -6.25
CA LYS A 9 -8.87 4.67 -5.47
C LYS A 9 -10.09 3.80 -5.16
N GLU A 10 -10.63 3.10 -6.15
CA GLU A 10 -11.78 2.21 -5.96
C GLU A 10 -11.49 1.14 -4.90
N LYS A 11 -10.33 0.47 -4.98
CA LYS A 11 -9.90 -0.53 -3.98
C LYS A 11 -9.77 0.05 -2.58
N ILE A 12 -9.15 1.23 -2.44
CA ILE A 12 -9.00 1.89 -1.13
C ILE A 12 -10.36 2.27 -0.54
N THR A 13 -11.27 2.83 -1.35
CA THR A 13 -12.60 3.25 -0.88
C THR A 13 -13.48 2.08 -0.44
N GLN A 14 -13.14 0.86 -0.85
CA GLN A 14 -13.83 -0.35 -0.43
C GLN A 14 -13.38 -0.81 0.96
N LEU A 15 -12.20 -0.42 1.45
CA LEU A 15 -11.69 -0.84 2.76
C LEU A 15 -12.57 -0.30 3.89
N ASP A 16 -12.81 -1.11 4.90
CA ASP A 16 -13.37 -0.65 6.17
C ASP A 16 -12.31 0.06 7.03
N GLU A 17 -12.73 0.64 8.15
CA GLU A 17 -11.86 1.42 9.02
C GLU A 17 -10.70 0.58 9.60
N SER A 18 -10.95 -0.69 9.93
CA SER A 18 -9.93 -1.59 10.50
C SER A 18 -8.91 -1.99 9.44
N GLU A 19 -9.39 -2.33 8.24
CA GLU A 19 -8.57 -2.62 7.06
C GLU A 19 -7.69 -1.41 6.70
N ALA A 20 -8.28 -0.21 6.66
CA ALA A 20 -7.56 1.03 6.36
C ALA A 20 -6.51 1.37 7.43
N LYS A 21 -6.84 1.24 8.72
CA LYS A 21 -5.88 1.41 9.83
C LYS A 21 -4.71 0.43 9.74
N SER A 22 -4.99 -0.82 9.40
CA SER A 22 -3.97 -1.85 9.21
C SER A 22 -3.03 -1.50 8.05
N LEU A 23 -3.59 -1.06 6.92
CA LEU A 23 -2.81 -0.61 5.77
C LEU A 23 -1.93 0.59 6.13
N LEU A 24 -2.46 1.59 6.84
CA LEU A 24 -1.69 2.73 7.33
C LEU A 24 -0.51 2.30 8.21
N MET A 25 -0.73 1.36 9.13
CA MET A 25 0.32 0.85 10.01
C MET A 25 1.42 0.13 9.25
N ILE A 26 1.07 -0.70 8.25
CA ILE A 26 2.04 -1.39 7.39
C ILE A 26 2.90 -0.38 6.63
N MET A 27 2.28 0.67 6.09
CA MET A 27 3.01 1.72 5.37
C MET A 27 3.96 2.48 6.29
N TYR A 28 3.49 2.85 7.48
CA TYR A 28 4.32 3.52 8.48
C TYR A 28 5.54 2.68 8.85
N ALA A 29 5.36 1.41 9.19
CA ALA A 29 6.46 0.52 9.58
C ALA A 29 7.52 0.38 8.47
N ARG A 30 7.10 0.30 7.21
CA ARG A 30 8.02 0.24 6.07
C ARG A 30 8.80 1.55 5.89
N LEU A 31 8.12 2.70 5.98
CA LEU A 31 8.77 4.00 5.88
C LEU A 31 9.74 4.23 7.04
N ASP A 32 9.35 3.90 8.26
CA ASP A 32 10.19 4.00 9.45
C ASP A 32 11.47 3.17 9.29
N THR A 33 11.33 1.92 8.86
CA THR A 33 12.48 1.04 8.58
C THR A 33 13.38 1.61 7.49
N ALA A 34 12.80 2.25 6.46
CA ALA A 34 13.58 2.81 5.37
C ALA A 34 14.33 4.09 5.74
N ILE A 35 13.72 4.94 6.56
CA ILE A 35 14.29 6.23 6.97
C ILE A 35 15.32 6.03 8.09
N ASN A 36 14.99 5.20 9.08
CA ASN A 36 15.77 5.05 10.31
C ASN A 36 16.68 3.81 10.30
N GLY A 37 16.52 2.92 9.32
CA GLY A 37 17.36 1.74 9.16
C GLY A 37 18.72 2.02 8.49
N THR A 38 19.57 1.00 8.44
CA THR A 38 20.95 1.10 7.91
C THR A 38 21.04 0.85 6.39
N GLY A 39 19.92 0.91 5.66
CA GLY A 39 19.83 0.49 4.26
C GLY A 39 20.24 1.55 3.23
N GLY A 40 20.33 2.82 3.62
CA GLY A 40 20.69 3.93 2.73
C GLY A 40 19.67 4.25 1.63
N ASP A 41 20.01 5.17 0.73
CA ASP A 41 19.10 5.74 -0.28
C ASP A 41 18.51 4.70 -1.24
N GLU A 42 19.28 3.65 -1.59
CA GLU A 42 18.77 2.57 -2.45
C GLU A 42 17.63 1.80 -1.78
N PHE A 43 17.73 1.59 -0.46
CA PHE A 43 16.68 0.93 0.30
C PHE A 43 15.43 1.81 0.45
N ILE A 44 15.61 3.13 0.57
CA ILE A 44 14.50 4.11 0.52
C ILE A 44 13.79 4.03 -0.82
N LYS A 45 14.52 4.07 -1.93
CA LYS A 45 13.94 3.99 -3.28
C LYS A 45 13.18 2.69 -3.48
N LYS A 46 13.74 1.56 -3.05
CA LYS A 46 13.06 0.26 -3.09
C LYS A 46 11.78 0.27 -2.26
N THR A 47 11.83 0.84 -1.06
CA THR A 47 10.66 0.92 -0.17
C THR A 47 9.54 1.76 -0.79
N ILE A 48 9.85 2.87 -1.45
CA ILE A 48 8.84 3.69 -2.14
C ILE A 48 8.16 2.88 -3.27
N ILE A 49 8.92 2.11 -4.05
CA ILE A 49 8.37 1.23 -5.09
C ILE A 49 7.48 0.15 -4.46
N ASP A 50 7.95 -0.50 -3.41
CA ASP A 50 7.17 -1.52 -2.68
C ASP A 50 5.86 -0.97 -2.12
N LEU A 51 5.87 0.25 -1.57
CA LEU A 51 4.67 0.91 -1.05
C LEU A 51 3.67 1.22 -2.18
N PHE A 52 4.15 1.65 -3.34
CA PHE A 52 3.31 1.87 -4.51
C PHE A 52 2.65 0.58 -4.99
N ASP A 53 3.40 -0.52 -4.95
CA ASP A 53 2.93 -1.85 -5.35
C ASP A 53 1.89 -2.46 -4.40
N ILE A 54 1.95 -2.15 -3.10
CA ILE A 54 0.96 -2.62 -2.12
C ILE A 54 -0.45 -2.23 -2.57
N TYR A 55 -0.64 -1.00 -3.03
CA TYR A 55 -1.94 -0.53 -3.50
C TYR A 55 -2.45 -1.27 -4.73
N LYS A 56 -1.56 -1.64 -5.65
CA LYS A 56 -1.93 -2.42 -6.84
C LYS A 56 -2.40 -3.83 -6.48
N ARG A 57 -1.80 -4.40 -5.43
CA ARG A 57 -2.05 -5.76 -4.94
C ARG A 57 -3.19 -5.87 -3.92
N LEU A 58 -3.83 -4.75 -3.53
CA LEU A 58 -5.04 -4.82 -2.71
C LEU A 58 -6.09 -5.70 -3.41
N PRO A 59 -6.70 -6.66 -2.70
CA PRO A 59 -7.73 -7.53 -3.28
C PRO A 59 -8.96 -6.70 -3.64
N ASP A 60 -9.64 -7.06 -4.73
CA ASP A 60 -10.95 -6.50 -5.02
C ASP A 60 -11.96 -7.09 -4.02
N LYS A 61 -12.80 -6.28 -3.35
CA LYS A 61 -13.77 -6.82 -2.35
C LYS A 61 -14.74 -7.84 -2.92
N LYS A 62 -14.91 -7.89 -4.24
CA LYS A 62 -15.69 -8.93 -4.94
C LYS A 62 -15.07 -10.33 -4.80
N GLU A 63 -13.76 -10.45 -4.59
CA GLU A 63 -13.06 -11.71 -4.42
C GLU A 63 -13.03 -12.20 -2.96
N LEU A 64 -13.20 -11.30 -1.98
CA LEU A 64 -13.24 -11.62 -0.55
C LEU A 64 -14.58 -12.19 -0.06
N LYS A 65 -15.61 -12.22 -0.92
CA LYS A 65 -16.96 -12.72 -0.59
C LYS A 65 -17.31 -14.08 -1.23
N LYS A 66 -16.31 -14.84 -1.71
CA LYS A 66 -16.51 -16.22 -2.19
C LYS A 66 -16.19 -17.24 -1.12
#